data_AF-A0A4Y2VI06-F1
#
_entry.id   AF-A0A4Y2VI06-F1
#
_cell.length_a   1.000
_cell.length_b   1.000
_cell.length_c   1.000
_cell.angle_alpha   90.00
_cell.angle_beta   90.00
_cell.angle_gamma   90.00
#
_symmetry.space_group_name_H-M   'P 1'
#
loop_
_entity.id
_entity.type
_entity.pdbx_description
1 polymer ?
#
loop_
_entity_poly.entity_id
_entity_poly.type
_entity_poly.pdbx_seq_one_letter_code
_entity_poly.pdbx_strand_id
1 'polypeptide(L)'
;MQIPDRPAKIRMHDVMPRFNPKEDDVSLFLVLFERQAKIMNIGAENQVVQLISLLPPDIFQLIAREPGEDAKKYDYVKALLLQ
;
A
#
# COMPACT_ATOMS: atom_id res chain seq x y z
N MET A 1 -31.22 11.53 18.76
CA MET A 1 -30.64 11.57 17.40
C MET A 1 -29.95 10.24 17.16
N GLN A 2 -30.48 9.41 16.27
CA GLN A 2 -29.76 8.22 15.80
C GLN A 2 -28.67 8.72 14.86
N ILE A 3 -27.40 8.52 15.23
CA ILE A 3 -26.30 8.66 14.28
C ILE A 3 -26.56 7.58 13.23
N PRO A 4 -26.76 7.90 11.94
CA PRO A 4 -26.96 6.87 10.94
C PRO A 4 -25.72 5.97 10.94
N ASP A 5 -25.96 4.66 10.94
CA ASP A 5 -24.92 3.64 10.86
C ASP A 5 -24.10 3.93 9.59
N ARG A 6 -22.93 4.57 9.76
CA ARG A 6 -22.05 4.83 8.62
C ARG A 6 -21.58 3.45 8.17
N PRO A 7 -21.75 3.08 6.88
CA PRO A 7 -21.17 1.84 6.40
C PRO A 7 -19.69 1.83 6.76
N ALA A 8 -19.24 0.75 7.41
CA ALA A 8 -17.85 0.62 7.82
C ALA A 8 -16.96 0.82 6.59
N LYS A 9 -16.07 1.81 6.66
CA LYS A 9 -15.14 2.09 5.56
C LYS A 9 -14.15 0.92 5.49
N ILE A 10 -14.28 0.09 4.45
CA ILE A 10 -13.34 -0.99 4.15
C ILE A 10 -11.94 -0.37 4.03
N ARG A 11 -10.95 -0.94 4.73
CA ARG A 11 -9.55 -0.49 4.71
C ARG A 11 -8.72 -1.42 3.84
N MET A 12 -7.57 -0.95 3.38
CA MET A 12 -6.72 -1.73 2.45
C MET A 12 -6.31 -3.08 3.04
N HIS A 13 -5.93 -3.15 4.32
CA HIS A 13 -5.58 -4.43 4.97
C HIS A 13 -6.78 -5.35 5.22
N ASP A 14 -8.03 -4.88 5.04
CA ASP A 14 -9.21 -5.74 5.10
C ASP A 14 -9.40 -6.50 3.76
N VAL A 15 -8.77 -6.05 2.66
CA VAL A 15 -8.91 -6.62 1.30
C VAL A 15 -7.60 -7.11 0.66
N MET A 16 -6.48 -6.91 1.36
CA MET A 16 -5.15 -7.34 0.95
C MET A 16 -4.49 -8.12 2.09
N PRO A 17 -3.86 -9.28 1.82
CA PRO A 17 -2.96 -9.89 2.79
C PRO A 17 -1.73 -9.00 3.03
N ARG A 18 -1.07 -9.18 4.18
CA ARG A 18 0.26 -8.61 4.40
C ARG A 18 1.25 -9.32 3.50
N PHE A 19 2.22 -8.58 2.98
CA PHE A 19 3.26 -9.12 2.12
C PHE A 19 4.27 -9.95 2.93
N ASN A 20 4.60 -11.14 2.44
CA ASN A 20 5.68 -11.99 2.94
C ASN A 20 6.82 -12.09 1.90
N PRO A 21 7.96 -11.42 2.10
CA PRO A 21 9.07 -11.41 1.14
C PRO A 21 9.72 -12.79 0.89
N LYS A 22 9.42 -13.80 1.71
CA LYS A 22 9.95 -15.16 1.55
C LYS A 22 9.10 -16.04 0.64
N GLU A 23 7.82 -15.71 0.47
CA GLU A 23 6.82 -16.58 -0.17
C GLU A 23 6.08 -15.88 -1.31
N ASP A 24 5.87 -14.57 -1.19
CA ASP A 24 5.07 -13.79 -2.13
C ASP A 24 5.92 -13.19 -3.24
N ASP A 25 5.35 -13.20 -4.46
CA ASP A 25 5.89 -12.48 -5.60
C ASP A 25 5.54 -10.98 -5.49
N VAL A 26 6.56 -10.12 -5.43
CA VAL A 26 6.39 -8.67 -5.29
C VAL A 26 5.68 -8.02 -6.47
N SER A 27 5.89 -8.52 -7.69
CA SER A 27 5.24 -7.98 -8.89
C SER A 27 3.74 -8.27 -8.86
N LEU A 28 3.37 -9.51 -8.51
CA LEU A 28 1.97 -9.91 -8.38
C LEU A 28 1.27 -9.15 -7.24
N PHE A 29 1.96 -8.99 -6.11
CA PHE A 29 1.46 -8.21 -4.98
C PHE A 29 1.15 -6.77 -5.36
N LEU A 30 2.06 -6.10 -6.07
CA LEU A 30 1.88 -4.71 -6.53
C LEU A 30 0.74 -4.58 -7.55
N VAL A 31 0.60 -5.53 -8.48
CA VAL A 31 -0.53 -5.56 -9.42
C VAL A 31 -1.86 -5.70 -8.68
N LEU A 32 -1.93 -6.54 -7.64
CA LEU A 32 -3.14 -6.69 -6.84
C LEU A 32 -3.44 -5.42 -6.04
N PHE A 33 -2.43 -4.82 -5.41
CA PHE A 33 -2.54 -3.56 -4.69
C PHE A 33 -3.12 -2.45 -5.59
N GLU A 34 -2.60 -2.28 -6.81
CA GLU A 34 -3.06 -1.27 -7.77
C GLU A 34 -4.54 -1.44 -8.14
N ARG A 35 -4.98 -2.70 -8.32
CA ARG A 35 -6.40 -3.01 -8.59
C ARG A 35 -7.28 -2.63 -7.40
N GLN A 36 -6.87 -2.97 -6.17
CA GLN A 36 -7.63 -2.63 -4.97
C GLN A 36 -7.64 -1.12 -4.71
N ALA A 37 -6.51 -0.45 -4.91
CA ALA A 37 -6.43 1.01 -4.81
C ALA A 37 -7.39 1.70 -5.80
N LYS A 38 -7.49 1.18 -7.03
CA LYS A 38 -8.45 1.67 -8.04
C LYS A 38 -9.90 1.41 -7.64
N ILE A 39 -10.22 0.20 -7.18
CA ILE A 39 -11.58 -0.16 -6.72
C ILE A 39 -12.02 0.71 -5.54
N MET A 40 -11.09 1.01 -4.63
CA MET A 40 -11.33 1.82 -3.44
C MET A 40 -11.19 3.34 -3.68
N ASN A 41 -10.89 3.77 -4.91
CA ASN A 41 -10.62 5.17 -5.28
C ASN A 41 -9.56 5.84 -4.39
N ILE A 42 -8.46 5.14 -4.09
CA ILE A 42 -7.34 5.68 -3.33
C ILE A 42 -6.59 6.68 -4.22
N GLY A 43 -6.49 7.93 -3.76
CA GLY A 43 -5.71 8.98 -4.42
C GLY A 43 -4.21 8.65 -4.42
N ALA A 44 -3.49 9.14 -5.43
CA ALA A 44 -2.06 8.89 -5.61
C ALA A 44 -1.23 9.31 -4.37
N GLU A 45 -1.62 10.40 -3.72
CA GLU A 45 -1.02 10.92 -2.49
C GLU A 45 -1.13 9.96 -1.30
N ASN A 46 -2.10 9.04 -1.34
CA ASN A 46 -2.37 8.08 -0.27
C ASN A 46 -1.87 6.67 -0.59
N GLN A 47 -1.48 6.37 -1.84
CA GLN A 47 -1.08 5.03 -2.25
C GLN A 47 0.13 4.51 -1.47
N VAL A 48 1.18 5.32 -1.30
CA VAL A 48 2.36 4.92 -0.53
C VAL A 48 2.00 4.59 0.92
N VAL A 49 1.17 5.40 1.56
CA VAL A 49 0.75 5.17 2.95
C VAL A 49 -0.04 3.87 3.08
N GLN A 50 -0.94 3.58 2.13
CA GLN A 50 -1.67 2.32 2.10
C GLN A 50 -0.74 1.14 1.87
N LEU A 51 0.22 1.25 0.95
CA LEU A 51 1.20 0.22 0.64
C LEU A 51 2.07 -0.12 1.87
N ILE A 52 2.61 0.90 2.54
CA ILE A 52 3.45 0.72 3.75
C ILE A 52 2.71 -0.06 4.84
N SER A 53 1.40 0.13 4.99
CA SER A 53 0.61 -0.59 6.00
C SER A 53 0.53 -2.11 5.78
N LEU A 54 0.82 -2.56 4.55
CA LEU A 54 0.80 -3.97 4.15
C LEU A 54 2.19 -4.61 4.14
N LEU A 55 3.25 -3.79 4.19
CA LEU A 55 4.63 -4.25 4.09
C LEU A 55 5.19 -4.63 5.47
N PRO A 56 6.11 -5.61 5.52
CA PRO A 56 6.83 -5.93 6.74
C PRO A 56 7.85 -4.81 7.10
N PRO A 57 8.28 -4.73 8.38
CA PRO A 57 9.11 -3.63 8.88
C PRO A 57 10.45 -3.44 8.16
N ASP A 58 11.07 -4.53 7.70
CA ASP A 58 12.33 -4.55 6.96
C ASP A 58 12.21 -3.85 5.61
N ILE A 59 11.13 -4.08 4.86
CA ILE A 59 10.87 -3.37 3.60
C ILE A 59 10.49 -1.92 3.84
N PHE A 60 9.68 -1.64 4.88
CA PHE A 60 9.37 -0.28 5.28
C PHE A 60 10.65 0.54 5.56
N GLN A 61 11.66 -0.05 6.19
CA GLN A 61 12.94 0.62 6.47
C GLN A 61 13.73 0.96 5.21
N LEU A 62 13.57 0.20 4.11
CA LEU A 62 14.17 0.55 2.82
C LEU A 62 13.56 1.86 2.30
N ILE A 63 12.23 1.96 2.29
CA ILE A 63 11.52 3.16 1.84
C ILE A 63 11.85 4.37 2.74
N ALA A 64 12.00 4.17 4.05
CA ALA A 64 12.32 5.23 5.00
C ALA A 64 13.72 5.85 4.82
N ARG A 65 14.62 5.19 4.08
CA ARG A 65 15.95 5.70 3.76
C ARG A 65 15.96 6.62 2.53
N GLU A 66 14.88 6.61 1.75
CA GLU A 66 14.76 7.41 0.54
C GLU A 66 14.38 8.86 0.86
N PRO A 67 14.76 9.83 0.00
CA PRO A 67 14.36 11.22 0.17
C PRO A 67 12.85 11.37 0.30
N GLY A 68 12.38 12.20 1.22
CA GLY A 68 10.94 12.33 1.51
C GLY A 68 10.08 12.79 0.33
N GLU A 69 10.66 13.38 -0.71
CA GLU A 69 9.95 13.71 -1.96
C GLU A 69 9.77 12.48 -2.87
N ASP A 70 10.75 11.58 -2.91
CA ASP A 70 10.73 10.37 -3.73
C ASP A 70 9.98 9.23 -3.04
N ALA A 71 10.15 9.08 -1.72
CA ALA A 71 9.42 8.12 -0.90
C ALA A 71 7.89 8.34 -0.93
N LYS A 72 7.40 9.53 -1.35
CA LYS A 72 5.96 9.82 -1.52
C LYS A 72 5.43 9.46 -2.91
N LYS A 73 6.31 9.22 -3.90
CA LYS A 73 5.92 8.90 -5.27
C LYS A 73 5.74 7.40 -5.38
N TYR A 74 4.52 6.96 -5.67
CA TYR A 74 4.22 5.54 -5.81
C TYR A 74 5.09 4.87 -6.89
N ASP A 75 5.28 5.51 -8.05
CA ASP A 75 6.11 4.94 -9.13
C ASP A 75 7.57 4.73 -8.72
N TYR A 76 8.10 5.61 -7.87
CA TYR A 76 9.45 5.49 -7.34
C TYR A 76 9.55 4.31 -6.36
N VAL A 77 8.64 4.25 -5.39
CA VAL A 77 8.57 3.14 -4.42
C VAL A 77 8.34 1.81 -5.13
N LYS A 78 7.49 1.77 -6.15
CA LYS A 78 7.24 0.60 -7.00
C LYS A 78 8.54 0.13 -7.68
N ALA A 79 9.28 1.05 -8.28
CA ALA A 79 10.56 0.71 -8.92
C ALA A 79 11.57 0.16 -7.90
N LEU A 80 11.65 0.75 -6.70
CA LEU A 80 12.51 0.29 -5.62
C LEU A 80 12.16 -1.13 -5.15
N LEU A 81 10.88 -1.46 -5.03
CA LEU A 81 10.42 -2.80 -4.61
C LEU A 81 10.62 -3.89 -5.67
N LEU A 82 10.82 -3.51 -6.93
CA LEU A 82 11.01 -4.42 -8.05
C LEU A 82 12.50 -4.67 -8.39
N GLN A 83 13.43 -4.04 -7.66
CA GLN A 83 14.87 -4.27 -7.79
C GLN A 83 15.30 -5.59 -7.15
#